data_AF-A0A7W1ETQ9-F1
#
_entry.id   AF-A0A7W1ETQ9-F1
#
_cell.length_a   1.000
_cell.length_b   1.000
_cell.length_c   1.000
_cell.angle_alpha   90.00
_cell.angle_beta   90.00
_cell.angle_gamma   90.00
#
_symmetry.space_group_name_H-M   'P 1'
#
loop_
_entity.id
_entity.type
_entity.pdbx_description
1 polymer ?
#
loop_
_entity_poly.entity_id
_entity_poly.type
_entity_poly.pdbx_seq_one_letter_code
_entity_poly.pdbx_strand_id
1 'polypeptide(L)'
;MNFDYTYITLFGYIIFEPMIIVTNLLIFIFSIFCFKQLTKFDHPYPRAWAWFVLLVGISSCFGSTAHAVHYQAGELFFDVVFYIMNALSLLSIYFCFKAPYLLYTLNKTNPHKKITYFVIAWITALLIYTLVRNNFLIIKIHAGIVLVYSFIVHIIVYNRTKEKGSKRVFLGISISFIPIVTHTLKLSVHEWFNYKDLAHVIILISLIVIYTGVKTTSGKLSQKPQ
;
A
#
# COMPACT_ATOMS: atom_id res chain seq x y z
N MET A 1 -0.45 -20.96 21.47
CA MET A 1 0.31 -19.77 21.86
C MET A 1 -0.62 -18.57 21.78
N ASN A 2 -1.06 -18.08 22.95
CA ASN A 2 -1.65 -16.75 23.09
C ASN A 2 -0.46 -15.78 23.14
N PHE A 3 -0.25 -15.00 22.09
CA PHE A 3 0.67 -13.87 22.23
C PHE A 3 -0.16 -12.73 22.79
N ASP A 4 -0.06 -12.56 24.11
CA ASP A 4 -0.45 -11.34 24.80
C ASP A 4 0.29 -10.17 24.14
N TYR A 5 -0.42 -9.07 23.94
CA TYR A 5 0.15 -7.87 23.32
C TYR A 5 1.38 -7.41 24.09
N THR A 6 2.50 -7.17 23.39
CA THR A 6 3.64 -6.49 24.01
C THR A 6 3.28 -5.03 24.28
N TYR A 7 3.73 -4.50 25.41
CA TYR A 7 3.50 -3.10 25.76
C TYR A 7 4.69 -2.50 26.49
N ILE A 8 4.79 -1.17 26.42
CA ILE A 8 5.72 -0.37 27.22
C ILE A 8 4.95 0.70 27.98
N THR A 9 5.48 1.18 29.10
CA THR A 9 4.92 2.33 29.82
C THR A 9 5.78 3.56 29.54
N LEU A 10 5.17 4.61 28.99
CA LEU A 10 5.84 5.86 28.66
C LEU A 10 5.02 7.03 29.22
N PHE A 11 5.63 7.86 30.08
CA PHE A 11 4.96 9.00 30.75
C PHE A 11 3.64 8.65 31.47
N GLY A 12 3.54 7.43 32.03
CA GLY A 12 2.33 6.95 32.69
C GLY A 12 1.26 6.37 31.75
N TYR A 13 1.50 6.35 30.44
CA TYR A 13 0.63 5.74 29.44
C TYR A 13 1.18 4.38 28.96
N ILE A 14 0.30 3.41 28.78
CA ILE A 14 0.62 2.09 28.21
C ILE A 14 0.58 2.17 26.68
N ILE A 15 1.69 1.91 26.01
CA ILE A 15 1.75 1.87 24.55
C ILE A 15 1.80 0.41 24.11
N PHE A 16 0.78 -0.03 23.38
CA PHE A 16 0.71 -1.39 22.86
C PHE A 16 1.45 -1.54 21.54
N GLU A 17 2.02 -2.73 21.33
CA GLU A 17 2.70 -3.17 20.11
C GLU A 17 3.71 -2.14 19.57
N PRO A 18 4.70 -1.71 20.38
CA PRO A 18 5.61 -0.63 20.01
C PRO A 18 6.41 -0.92 18.72
N MET A 19 6.70 -2.19 18.43
CA MET A 19 7.37 -2.57 17.19
C MET A 19 6.48 -2.44 15.95
N ILE A 20 5.16 -2.53 16.09
CA ILE A 20 4.23 -2.25 14.98
C ILE A 20 4.28 -0.77 14.65
N ILE A 21 4.35 0.09 15.66
CA ILE A 21 4.50 1.54 15.48
C ILE A 21 5.79 1.82 14.70
N VAL A 22 6.92 1.23 15.11
CA VAL A 22 8.21 1.41 14.44
C VAL A 22 8.14 0.94 12.98
N THR A 23 7.66 -0.28 12.73
CA THR A 23 7.64 -0.85 11.37
C THR A 23 6.71 -0.09 10.44
N ASN A 24 5.55 0.38 10.91
CA ASN A 24 4.65 1.23 10.12
C ASN A 24 5.22 2.63 9.87
N LEU A 25 5.90 3.25 10.84
CA LEU A 25 6.58 4.52 10.63
C LEU A 25 7.71 4.40 9.60
N LEU A 26 8.43 3.27 9.56
CA LEU A 26 9.41 3.01 8.50
C LEU A 26 8.76 2.97 7.11
N ILE A 27 7.59 2.34 6.97
CA ILE A 27 6.80 2.37 5.73
C ILE A 27 6.46 3.82 5.37
N PHE A 28 5.95 4.61 6.31
CA PHE A 28 5.60 6.01 6.06
C PHE A 28 6.79 6.88 5.62
N ILE A 29 7.91 6.79 6.33
CA ILE A 29 9.14 7.53 5.99
C ILE A 29 9.62 7.15 4.59
N PHE A 30 9.67 5.85 4.29
CA PHE A 30 10.03 5.38 2.96
C PHE A 30 9.06 5.87 1.89
N SER A 31 7.76 5.93 2.21
CA SER A 31 6.74 6.43 1.30
C SER A 31 6.89 7.93 0.97
N ILE A 32 7.25 8.76 1.95
CA ILE A 32 7.58 10.18 1.73
C ILE A 32 8.80 10.29 0.79
N PHE A 33 9.84 9.51 1.05
CA PHE A 33 11.02 9.46 0.19
C PHE A 33 10.65 9.09 -1.26
N CYS A 34 9.86 8.03 -1.44
CA CYS A 34 9.39 7.59 -2.75
C CYS A 34 8.60 8.68 -3.47
N PHE A 35 7.67 9.33 -2.77
CA PHE A 35 6.86 10.40 -3.32
C PHE A 35 7.74 11.53 -3.87
N LYS A 36 8.66 12.05 -3.05
CA LYS A 36 9.59 13.12 -3.45
C LYS A 36 10.46 12.75 -4.64
N GLN A 37 10.84 11.48 -4.79
CA GLN A 37 11.72 11.03 -5.85
C GLN A 37 10.97 10.75 -7.16
N LEU A 38 9.75 10.20 -7.09
CA LEU A 38 8.96 9.85 -8.26
C LEU A 38 8.22 11.06 -8.86
N THR A 39 7.89 12.08 -8.07
CA THR A 39 7.25 13.31 -8.59
C THR A 39 8.20 14.20 -9.40
N LYS A 40 9.52 13.94 -9.35
CA LYS A 40 10.52 14.62 -10.19
C LYS A 40 10.41 14.26 -11.67
N PHE A 41 9.80 13.13 -12.01
CA PHE A 41 9.61 12.72 -13.39
C PHE A 41 8.32 13.35 -13.94
N ASP A 42 8.42 14.01 -15.10
CA ASP A 42 7.25 14.59 -15.76
C ASP A 42 6.50 13.55 -16.60
N HIS A 43 5.92 12.57 -15.91
CA HIS A 43 5.07 11.57 -16.55
C HIS A 43 3.96 11.09 -15.57
N PRO A 44 2.73 10.81 -16.05
CA PRO A 44 1.64 10.36 -15.19
C PRO A 44 1.88 9.02 -14.48
N TYR A 45 2.61 8.09 -15.11
CA TYR A 45 2.98 6.78 -14.54
C TYR A 45 3.71 6.87 -13.19
N PRO A 46 4.89 7.51 -13.07
CA PRO A 46 5.57 7.65 -11.78
C PRO A 46 4.73 8.41 -10.77
N ARG A 47 3.95 9.42 -11.21
CA ARG A 47 3.10 10.22 -10.33
C ARG A 47 1.99 9.37 -9.69
N ALA A 48 1.38 8.46 -10.45
CA ALA A 48 0.40 7.52 -9.91
C ALA A 48 1.03 6.58 -8.87
N TRP A 49 2.20 6.00 -9.16
CA TRP A 49 2.92 5.18 -8.17
C TRP A 49 3.35 5.97 -6.93
N ALA A 50 3.77 7.23 -7.08
CA ALA A 50 4.08 8.11 -5.97
C ALA A 50 2.88 8.24 -5.02
N TRP A 51 1.69 8.52 -5.57
CA TRP A 51 0.46 8.62 -4.78
C TRP A 51 0.04 7.31 -4.15
N PHE A 52 0.16 6.18 -4.86
CA PHE A 52 -0.08 4.85 -4.28
C PHE A 52 0.80 4.64 -3.04
N VAL A 53 2.12 4.78 -3.18
CA VAL A 53 3.06 4.50 -2.09
C VAL A 53 2.86 5.49 -0.94
N LEU A 54 2.62 6.78 -1.22
CA LEU A 54 2.36 7.80 -0.19
C LEU A 54 1.11 7.46 0.63
N LEU A 55 0.00 7.13 -0.04
CA LEU A 55 -1.27 6.81 0.65
C LEU A 55 -1.18 5.52 1.46
N VAL A 56 -0.43 4.51 0.98
CA VAL A 56 -0.09 3.33 1.80
C VAL A 56 0.66 3.74 3.06
N GLY A 57 1.66 4.62 2.93
CA GLY A 57 2.43 5.11 4.09
C GLY A 57 1.58 5.89 5.09
N ILE A 58 0.72 6.81 4.62
CA ILE A 58 -0.18 7.57 5.51
C ILE A 58 -1.16 6.61 6.19
N SER A 59 -1.72 5.64 5.45
CA SER A 59 -2.56 4.58 6.01
C SER A 59 -1.83 3.82 7.13
N SER A 60 -0.58 3.41 6.94
CA SER A 60 0.25 2.76 7.96
C SER A 60 0.45 3.62 9.23
N CYS A 61 0.54 4.95 9.12
CA CYS A 61 0.55 5.83 10.31
C CYS A 61 -0.74 5.74 11.12
N PHE A 62 -1.90 5.77 10.47
CA PHE A 62 -3.18 5.57 11.17
C PHE A 62 -3.27 4.16 11.77
N GLY A 63 -2.72 3.14 11.09
CA GLY A 63 -2.58 1.80 11.66
C GLY A 63 -1.73 1.78 12.93
N SER A 64 -0.62 2.53 12.95
CA SER A 64 0.22 2.69 14.15
C SER A 64 -0.58 3.28 15.31
N THR A 65 -1.36 4.33 15.05
CA THR A 65 -2.23 4.95 16.06
C THR A 65 -3.27 3.95 16.58
N ALA A 66 -3.92 3.20 15.68
CA ALA A 66 -4.89 2.18 16.07
C ALA A 66 -4.27 1.14 17.00
N HIS A 67 -3.07 0.64 16.68
CA HIS A 67 -2.36 -0.32 17.53
C HIS A 67 -1.93 0.28 18.87
N ALA A 68 -1.41 1.51 18.89
CA ALA A 68 -0.86 2.12 20.09
C ALA A 68 -1.89 2.37 21.20
N VAL A 69 -3.10 2.85 20.86
CA VAL A 69 -4.04 3.42 21.83
C VAL A 69 -5.42 2.75 21.89
N HIS A 70 -5.60 1.59 21.22
CA HIS A 70 -6.92 0.92 21.14
C HIS A 70 -7.60 0.69 22.50
N TYR A 71 -6.84 0.41 23.57
CA TYR A 71 -7.39 0.23 24.92
C TYR A 71 -7.68 1.53 25.69
N GLN A 72 -7.09 2.66 25.28
CA GLN A 72 -7.07 3.89 26.08
C GLN A 72 -7.95 5.00 25.52
N ALA A 73 -8.07 5.07 24.20
CA ALA A 73 -8.77 6.16 23.52
C ALA A 73 -10.27 5.91 23.32
N GLY A 74 -10.75 4.71 23.68
CA GLY A 74 -12.15 4.29 23.54
C GLY A 74 -12.49 3.77 22.13
N GLU A 75 -13.62 3.05 22.06
CA GLU A 75 -14.06 2.36 20.83
C GLU A 75 -14.31 3.33 19.67
N LEU A 76 -14.97 4.46 19.93
CA LEU A 76 -15.26 5.46 18.90
C LEU A 76 -13.99 6.00 18.23
N PHE A 77 -12.95 6.28 19.00
CA PHE A 77 -11.67 6.76 18.45
C PHE A 77 -11.03 5.68 17.59
N PHE A 78 -11.01 4.43 18.08
CA PHE A 78 -10.46 3.30 17.35
C PHE A 78 -11.18 3.10 16.01
N ASP A 79 -12.51 3.11 16.01
CA ASP A 79 -13.32 2.93 14.80
C ASP A 79 -13.07 4.03 13.77
N VAL A 80 -12.97 5.29 14.20
CA VAL A 80 -12.67 6.43 13.31
C VAL A 80 -11.27 6.29 12.71
N VAL A 81 -10.25 6.02 13.52
CA VAL A 81 -8.87 5.84 13.04
C VAL A 81 -8.77 4.65 12.08
N PHE A 82 -9.42 3.54 12.42
CA PHE A 82 -9.45 2.33 11.60
C PHE A 82 -10.18 2.58 10.28
N TYR A 83 -11.27 3.34 10.28
CA TYR A 83 -11.97 3.75 9.07
C TYR A 83 -11.08 4.62 8.17
N ILE A 84 -10.43 5.66 8.72
CA ILE A 84 -9.52 6.54 7.96
C ILE A 84 -8.37 5.74 7.36
N MET A 85 -7.76 4.84 8.12
CA MET A 85 -6.72 3.92 7.64
C MET A 85 -7.19 3.16 6.40
N ASN A 86 -8.35 2.52 6.47
CA ASN A 86 -8.89 1.72 5.37
C ASN A 86 -9.32 2.58 4.17
N ALA A 87 -9.85 3.78 4.40
CA ALA A 87 -10.23 4.72 3.35
C ALA A 87 -9.02 5.20 2.54
N LEU A 88 -7.92 5.54 3.23
CA LEU A 88 -6.65 5.89 2.59
C LEU A 88 -6.04 4.71 1.82
N SER A 89 -6.13 3.49 2.37
CA SER A 89 -5.70 2.28 1.69
C SER A 89 -6.50 2.04 0.41
N LEU A 90 -7.83 2.15 0.46
CA LEU A 90 -8.68 2.02 -0.73
C LEU A 90 -8.38 3.10 -1.79
N LEU A 91 -8.11 4.33 -1.36
CA LEU A 91 -7.68 5.40 -2.27
C LEU A 91 -6.30 5.11 -2.88
N SER A 92 -5.38 4.47 -2.15
CA SER A 92 -4.10 4.04 -2.72
C SER A 92 -4.31 3.03 -3.84
N ILE A 93 -5.22 2.07 -3.66
CA ILE A 93 -5.55 1.03 -4.64
C ILE A 93 -6.02 1.62 -5.98
N TYR A 94 -6.74 2.75 -5.97
CA TYR A 94 -7.03 3.50 -7.20
C TYR A 94 -5.77 3.83 -8.01
N PHE A 95 -4.74 4.34 -7.34
CA PHE A 95 -3.48 4.69 -8.00
C PHE A 95 -2.69 3.45 -8.44
N CYS A 96 -2.78 2.35 -7.67
CA CYS A 96 -2.24 1.05 -8.07
C CYS A 96 -2.91 0.49 -9.33
N PHE A 97 -4.19 0.79 -9.56
CA PHE A 97 -4.86 0.50 -10.84
C PHE A 97 -4.46 1.47 -11.94
N LYS A 98 -4.44 2.78 -11.64
CA LYS A 98 -4.17 3.85 -12.61
C LYS A 98 -2.78 3.73 -13.24
N ALA A 99 -1.76 3.41 -12.46
CA ALA A 99 -0.39 3.35 -12.95
C ALA A 99 -0.15 2.30 -14.06
N PRO A 100 -0.46 1.00 -13.88
CA PRO A 100 -0.32 0.00 -14.94
C PRO A 100 -1.24 0.28 -16.14
N TYR A 101 -2.42 0.87 -15.93
CA TYR A 101 -3.28 1.31 -17.05
C TYR A 101 -2.58 2.35 -17.94
N LEU A 102 -1.96 3.36 -17.33
CA LEU A 102 -1.18 4.40 -18.04
C LEU A 102 0.04 3.79 -18.75
N LEU A 103 0.70 2.83 -18.10
CA LEU A 103 1.84 2.15 -18.70
C LEU A 103 1.44 1.31 -19.91
N TYR A 104 0.32 0.60 -19.85
CA TYR A 104 -0.12 -0.26 -20.96
C TYR A 104 -0.62 0.53 -22.16
N THR A 105 -1.26 1.68 -21.92
CA THR A 105 -1.85 2.50 -22.98
C THR A 105 -0.85 3.47 -23.65
N LEU A 106 0.39 3.53 -23.16
CA LEU A 106 1.63 4.19 -23.65
C LEU A 106 1.58 5.62 -24.22
N ASN A 107 0.44 6.18 -24.60
CA ASN A 107 0.29 7.50 -25.22
C ASN A 107 -0.84 8.35 -24.59
N LYS A 108 -1.39 7.93 -23.44
CA LYS A 108 -2.49 8.64 -22.78
C LYS A 108 -2.03 9.24 -21.46
N THR A 109 -2.26 10.54 -21.30
CA THR A 109 -1.94 11.26 -20.06
C THR A 109 -2.90 10.92 -18.92
N ASN A 110 -4.11 10.47 -19.24
CA ASN A 110 -5.12 10.04 -18.27
C ASN A 110 -6.00 8.89 -18.82
N PRO A 111 -6.57 8.04 -17.93
CA PRO A 111 -7.65 7.15 -18.32
C PRO A 111 -8.84 7.92 -18.93
N HIS A 112 -9.62 7.26 -19.77
CA HIS A 112 -10.86 7.85 -20.27
C HIS A 112 -11.74 8.34 -19.12
N LYS A 113 -12.34 9.52 -19.25
CA LYS A 113 -13.17 10.14 -18.20
C LYS A 113 -14.26 9.19 -17.69
N LYS A 114 -14.89 8.42 -18.59
CA LYS A 114 -15.90 7.39 -18.24
C LYS A 114 -15.35 6.32 -17.29
N ILE A 115 -14.15 5.81 -17.56
CA ILE A 115 -13.48 4.82 -16.69
C ILE A 115 -13.17 5.46 -15.33
N THR A 116 -12.69 6.71 -15.33
CA THR A 116 -12.38 7.43 -14.09
C THR A 116 -13.63 7.63 -13.24
N TYR A 117 -14.73 8.09 -13.81
CA TYR A 117 -16.00 8.25 -13.08
C TYR A 117 -16.54 6.93 -12.55
N PHE A 118 -16.48 5.86 -13.36
CA PHE A 118 -16.89 4.53 -12.92
C PHE A 118 -16.07 4.05 -11.72
N VAL A 119 -14.74 4.18 -11.78
CA VAL A 119 -13.84 3.76 -10.69
C VAL A 119 -14.05 4.60 -9.43
N ILE A 120 -14.23 5.92 -9.56
CA ILE A 120 -14.55 6.79 -8.41
C ILE A 120 -15.89 6.39 -7.79
N ALA A 121 -16.94 6.20 -8.59
CA ALA A 121 -18.24 5.76 -8.11
C ALA A 121 -18.15 4.40 -7.38
N TRP A 122 -17.37 3.47 -7.93
CA TRP A 122 -17.11 2.16 -7.32
C TRP A 122 -16.39 2.27 -5.96
N ILE A 123 -15.34 3.08 -5.87
CA ILE A 123 -14.60 3.32 -4.62
C ILE A 123 -15.51 3.96 -3.57
N THR A 124 -16.32 4.96 -3.96
CA THR A 124 -17.28 5.59 -3.06
C THR A 124 -18.32 4.59 -2.57
N ALA A 125 -18.83 3.72 -3.44
CA ALA A 125 -19.77 2.67 -3.05
C ALA A 125 -19.15 1.68 -2.05
N LEU A 126 -17.88 1.29 -2.25
CA LEU A 126 -17.15 0.45 -1.29
C LEU A 126 -16.96 1.15 0.06
N LEU A 127 -16.61 2.44 0.08
CA LEU A 127 -16.48 3.20 1.33
C LEU A 127 -17.80 3.26 2.09
N ILE A 128 -18.91 3.57 1.42
CA ILE A 128 -20.25 3.60 2.03
C ILE A 128 -20.62 2.22 2.55
N TYR A 129 -20.41 1.16 1.76
CA TYR A 129 -20.70 -0.21 2.18
C TYR A 129 -19.94 -0.59 3.45
N THR A 130 -18.63 -0.30 3.50
CA THR A 130 -17.81 -0.64 4.68
C THR A 130 -18.19 0.16 5.91
N LEU A 131 -18.59 1.43 5.75
CA LEU A 131 -19.09 2.26 6.83
C LEU A 131 -20.39 1.69 7.42
N VAL A 132 -21.34 1.29 6.57
CA VAL A 132 -22.65 0.75 7.01
C VAL A 132 -22.53 -0.64 7.62
N ARG A 133 -21.62 -1.49 7.10
CA ARG A 133 -21.49 -2.89 7.51
C ARG A 133 -20.41 -3.16 8.54
N ASN A 134 -19.61 -2.14 8.89
CA ASN A 134 -18.38 -2.26 9.68
C ASN A 134 -17.53 -3.49 9.28
N ASN A 135 -17.44 -3.76 7.97
CA ASN A 135 -16.79 -4.94 7.43
C ASN A 135 -15.88 -4.55 6.27
N PHE A 136 -14.58 -4.74 6.48
CA PHE A 136 -13.52 -4.35 5.55
C PHE A 136 -13.05 -5.50 4.65
N LEU A 137 -13.68 -6.68 4.73
CA LEU A 137 -13.30 -7.84 3.91
C LEU A 137 -13.41 -7.53 2.41
N ILE A 138 -14.45 -6.82 1.99
CA ILE A 138 -14.64 -6.46 0.58
C ILE A 138 -13.53 -5.53 0.09
N ILE A 139 -13.08 -4.57 0.90
CA ILE A 139 -11.94 -3.70 0.55
C ILE A 139 -10.67 -4.53 0.39
N LYS A 140 -10.42 -5.50 1.28
CA LYS A 140 -9.25 -6.40 1.19
C LYS A 140 -9.29 -7.25 -0.09
N ILE A 141 -10.44 -7.82 -0.43
CA ILE A 141 -10.63 -8.59 -1.67
C ILE A 141 -10.40 -7.70 -2.89
N HIS A 142 -10.98 -6.50 -2.91
CA HIS A 142 -10.79 -5.54 -4.00
C HIS A 142 -9.32 -5.14 -4.18
N ALA A 143 -8.61 -4.84 -3.09
CA ALA A 143 -7.18 -4.55 -3.10
C ALA A 143 -6.37 -5.71 -3.71
N GLY A 144 -6.69 -6.95 -3.34
CA GLY A 144 -6.07 -8.15 -3.91
C GLY A 144 -6.30 -8.26 -5.42
N ILE A 145 -7.52 -8.04 -5.90
CA ILE A 145 -7.85 -8.08 -7.33
C ILE A 145 -7.05 -7.03 -8.12
N VAL A 146 -6.96 -5.80 -7.60
CA VAL A 146 -6.21 -4.72 -8.27
C VAL A 146 -4.70 -4.98 -8.26
N LEU A 147 -4.16 -5.56 -7.19
CA LEU A 147 -2.76 -6.00 -7.15
C LEU A 147 -2.48 -7.10 -8.19
N VAL A 148 -3.36 -8.09 -8.32
CA VAL A 148 -3.27 -9.13 -9.37
C VAL A 148 -3.36 -8.52 -10.76
N TYR A 149 -4.24 -7.55 -10.99
CA TYR A 149 -4.29 -6.81 -12.25
C TYR A 149 -2.95 -6.10 -12.55
N SER A 150 -2.40 -5.36 -11.59
CA SER A 150 -1.12 -4.66 -11.74
C SER A 150 0.02 -5.64 -12.02
N PHE A 151 0.02 -6.79 -11.33
CA PHE A 151 0.96 -7.89 -11.54
C PHE A 151 0.92 -8.42 -12.99
N ILE A 152 -0.28 -8.75 -13.49
CA ILE A 152 -0.46 -9.27 -14.85
C ILE A 152 -0.01 -8.25 -15.90
N VAL A 153 -0.39 -6.98 -15.75
CA VAL A 153 0.01 -5.93 -16.71
C VAL A 153 1.54 -5.81 -16.76
N HIS A 154 2.22 -5.80 -15.62
CA HIS A 154 3.67 -5.70 -15.59
C HIS A 154 4.38 -6.95 -16.16
N ILE A 155 3.81 -8.15 -16.01
CA ILE A 155 4.27 -9.35 -16.71
C ILE A 155 4.14 -9.21 -18.22
N ILE A 156 2.97 -8.77 -18.70
CA ILE A 156 2.72 -8.58 -20.15
C ILE A 156 3.70 -7.57 -20.74
N VAL A 157 3.88 -6.42 -20.08
CA VAL A 157 4.82 -5.38 -20.53
C VAL A 157 6.26 -5.92 -20.55
N TYR A 158 6.69 -6.61 -19.49
CA TYR A 158 8.02 -7.22 -19.46
C TYR A 158 8.22 -8.25 -20.57
N ASN A 159 7.24 -9.11 -20.82
CA ASN A 159 7.34 -10.14 -21.84
C ASN A 159 7.45 -9.56 -23.25
N ARG A 160 6.72 -8.47 -23.54
CA ARG A 160 6.72 -7.78 -24.84
C ARG A 160 7.93 -6.90 -25.08
N THR A 161 8.41 -6.19 -24.05
CA THR A 161 9.40 -5.10 -24.22
C THR A 161 10.73 -5.36 -23.52
N LYS A 162 10.81 -6.42 -22.69
CA LYS A 162 11.96 -6.74 -21.81
C LYS A 162 12.35 -5.56 -20.91
N GLU A 163 11.38 -4.72 -20.56
CA GLU A 163 11.58 -3.55 -19.71
C GLU A 163 11.88 -3.98 -18.25
N LYS A 164 13.15 -3.81 -17.84
CA LYS A 164 13.66 -4.23 -16.52
C LYS A 164 12.90 -3.61 -15.33
N GLY A 165 12.34 -2.40 -15.47
CA GLY A 165 11.53 -1.77 -14.43
C GLY A 165 10.23 -2.55 -14.16
N SER A 166 9.52 -2.96 -15.20
CA SER A 166 8.32 -3.80 -15.09
C SER A 166 8.63 -5.16 -14.46
N LYS A 167 9.82 -5.72 -14.73
CA LYS A 167 10.30 -6.92 -14.02
C LYS A 167 10.33 -6.72 -12.51
N ARG A 168 10.93 -5.63 -12.07
CA ARG A 168 11.05 -5.30 -10.65
C ARG A 168 9.69 -5.03 -10.04
N VAL A 169 8.78 -4.32 -10.73
CA VAL A 169 7.44 -4.06 -10.19
C VAL A 169 6.68 -5.36 -9.94
N PHE A 170 6.60 -6.29 -10.92
CA PHE A 170 5.87 -7.54 -10.67
C PHE A 170 6.55 -8.40 -9.59
N LEU A 171 7.89 -8.41 -9.49
CA LEU A 171 8.60 -9.09 -8.39
C LEU A 171 8.27 -8.46 -7.02
N GLY A 172 8.20 -7.14 -6.94
CA GLY A 172 7.77 -6.43 -5.73
C GLY A 172 6.35 -6.80 -5.34
N ILE A 173 5.43 -6.87 -6.31
CA ILE A 173 4.06 -7.35 -6.07
C ILE A 173 4.07 -8.83 -5.62
N SER A 174 4.91 -9.70 -6.19
CA SER A 174 5.05 -11.09 -5.70
C SER A 174 5.44 -11.14 -4.22
N ILE A 175 6.40 -10.30 -3.80
CA ILE A 175 6.81 -10.20 -2.39
C ILE A 175 5.63 -9.72 -1.52
N SER A 176 4.76 -8.85 -2.04
CA SER A 176 3.59 -8.32 -1.29
C SER A 176 2.54 -9.38 -0.94
N PHE A 177 2.59 -10.57 -1.53
CA PHE A 177 1.71 -11.69 -1.16
C PHE A 177 2.26 -12.53 0.00
N ILE A 178 3.56 -12.47 0.29
CA ILE A 178 4.19 -13.21 1.40
C ILE A 178 3.59 -12.84 2.78
N PRO A 179 3.24 -11.58 3.08
CA PRO A 179 2.55 -11.20 4.32
C PRO A 179 1.27 -12.01 4.61
N ILE A 180 0.56 -12.49 3.57
CA ILE A 180 -0.62 -13.34 3.75
C ILE A 180 -0.23 -14.65 4.44
N VAL A 181 0.88 -15.24 4.01
CA VAL A 181 1.42 -16.48 4.58
C VAL A 181 1.90 -16.25 6.01
N THR A 182 2.63 -15.16 6.27
CA THR A 182 3.14 -14.86 7.62
C THR A 182 2.01 -14.61 8.61
N HIS A 183 0.95 -13.90 8.20
CA HIS A 183 -0.24 -13.71 9.04
C HIS A 183 -1.04 -15.00 9.26
N THR A 184 -1.20 -15.82 8.22
CA THR A 184 -1.99 -17.07 8.30
C THR A 184 -1.32 -18.09 9.21
N LEU A 185 0.00 -18.25 9.07
CA LEU A 185 0.80 -19.18 9.87
C LEU A 185 1.28 -18.57 11.20
N LYS A 186 1.00 -17.29 11.45
CA LYS A 186 1.47 -16.52 12.62
C LYS A 186 2.98 -16.64 12.87
N LEU A 187 3.77 -16.62 11.79
CA LEU A 187 5.24 -16.77 11.84
C LEU A 187 5.87 -15.59 12.60
N SER A 188 6.41 -15.85 13.79
CA SER A 188 6.99 -14.83 14.68
C SER A 188 8.46 -15.16 14.95
N VAL A 189 9.32 -14.15 14.91
CA VAL A 189 10.76 -14.32 15.22
C VAL A 189 11.02 -14.19 16.71
N HIS A 190 10.30 -13.27 17.35
CA HIS A 190 10.42 -12.96 18.77
C HIS A 190 9.08 -12.40 19.30
N GLU A 191 8.87 -12.37 20.61
CA GLU A 191 7.65 -11.77 21.20
C GLU A 191 7.53 -10.26 20.86
N TRP A 192 8.66 -9.56 20.84
CA TRP A 192 8.77 -8.15 20.44
C TRP A 192 8.78 -7.97 18.92
N PHE A 193 9.00 -9.02 18.14
CA PHE A 193 9.01 -8.97 16.68
C PHE A 193 8.18 -10.14 16.12
N ASN A 194 6.86 -9.94 16.16
CA ASN A 194 5.89 -10.97 15.87
C ASN A 194 5.49 -10.98 14.38
N TYR A 195 4.54 -11.84 14.02
CA TYR A 195 4.07 -11.99 12.64
C TYR A 195 3.51 -10.72 12.00
N LYS A 196 2.98 -9.78 12.79
CA LYS A 196 2.49 -8.47 12.30
C LYS A 196 3.68 -7.57 11.93
N ASP A 197 4.69 -7.51 12.79
CA ASP A 197 5.93 -6.75 12.53
C ASP A 197 6.66 -7.28 11.30
N LEU A 198 6.80 -8.61 11.21
CA LEU A 198 7.42 -9.29 10.08
C LEU A 198 6.66 -9.00 8.78
N ALA A 199 5.31 -9.03 8.82
CA ALA A 199 4.48 -8.69 7.66
C ALA A 199 4.73 -7.25 7.17
N HIS A 200 4.81 -6.27 8.08
CA HIS A 200 5.12 -4.87 7.72
C HIS A 200 6.52 -4.72 7.11
N VAL A 201 7.53 -5.40 7.65
CA VAL A 201 8.88 -5.38 7.07
C VAL A 201 8.90 -5.97 5.65
N ILE A 202 8.17 -7.06 5.42
CA ILE A 202 8.03 -7.65 4.07
C ILE A 202 7.32 -6.70 3.12
N ILE A 203 6.29 -5.98 3.57
CA ILE A 203 5.61 -4.93 2.79
C ILE A 203 6.60 -3.81 2.45
N LEU A 204 7.43 -3.36 3.41
CA LEU A 204 8.46 -2.35 3.16
C LEU A 204 9.45 -2.82 2.08
N ILE A 205 9.93 -4.06 2.16
CA ILE A 205 10.81 -4.66 1.14
C ILE A 205 10.11 -4.69 -0.23
N SER A 206 8.84 -5.09 -0.28
CA SER A 206 8.03 -5.06 -1.50
C SER A 206 7.96 -3.64 -2.10
N LEU A 207 7.67 -2.63 -1.29
CA LEU A 207 7.61 -1.23 -1.73
C LEU A 207 8.96 -0.73 -2.25
N ILE A 208 10.08 -1.13 -1.63
CA ILE A 208 11.43 -0.81 -2.11
C ILE A 208 11.65 -1.39 -3.52
N VAL A 209 11.31 -2.66 -3.71
CA VAL A 209 11.46 -3.33 -5.02
C VAL A 209 10.56 -2.68 -6.07
N ILE A 210 9.29 -2.37 -5.74
CA ILE A 210 8.38 -1.63 -6.62
C ILE A 210 8.96 -0.27 -6.98
N TYR A 211 9.40 0.52 -5.99
CA TYR A 211 10.00 1.84 -6.20
C TYR A 211 11.18 1.80 -7.19
N THR A 212 12.11 0.85 -7.01
CA THR A 212 13.26 0.72 -7.92
C THR A 212 12.83 0.35 -9.34
N GLY A 213 11.75 -0.43 -9.49
CA GLY A 213 11.14 -0.74 -10.78
C GLY A 213 10.54 0.49 -11.45
N VAL A 214 9.66 1.21 -10.74
CA VAL A 214 9.00 2.42 -11.23
C VAL A 214 10.01 3.48 -11.63
N LYS A 215 11.04 3.73 -10.81
CA LYS A 215 12.11 4.69 -11.12
C LYS A 215 12.85 4.32 -12.40
N THR A 216 13.12 3.03 -12.61
CA THR A 216 13.79 2.53 -13.83
C THR A 216 12.93 2.77 -15.08
N THR A 217 11.64 2.42 -15.02
CA THR A 217 10.70 2.66 -16.12
C THR A 217 10.55 4.16 -16.41
N SER A 218 10.48 4.98 -15.36
CA SER A 218 10.25 6.43 -15.48
C SER A 218 11.43 7.15 -16.13
N GLY A 219 12.66 6.76 -15.82
CA GLY A 219 13.85 7.30 -16.50
C GLY A 219 13.84 7.09 -18.02
N LYS A 220 13.27 5.99 -18.50
CA LYS A 220 13.10 5.74 -19.95
C LYS A 220 11.93 6.52 -20.55
N LEU A 221 10.82 6.63 -19.81
CA LEU A 221 9.64 7.36 -20.28
C LEU A 221 9.93 8.86 -20.43
N SER A 222 10.74 9.44 -19.54
CA SER A 222 11.17 10.84 -19.63
C SER A 222 12.21 11.12 -20.74
N GLN A 223 12.76 10.09 -21.39
CA GLN A 223 13.73 10.24 -22.48
C GLN A 223 13.10 10.12 -23.88
N LYS A 224 11.84 9.70 -23.99
CA LYS A 224 11.15 9.63 -25.30
C LYS A 224 10.66 11.03 -25.67
N PRO A 225 11.06 11.59 -26.83
CA PRO A 225 10.39 12.77 -27.37
C PRO A 225 8.92 12.44 -27.58
N GLN A 226 8.04 13.35 -27.16
CA GLN A 226 6.59 13.29 -27.38
C GLN A 226 6.26 13.38 -28.87
#